data_AF-A0A970VR42-F1
#
_entry.id   AF-A0A970VR42-F1
#
_cell.length_a   1.000
_cell.length_b   1.000
_cell.length_c   1.000
_cell.angle_alpha   90.00
_cell.angle_beta   90.00
_cell.angle_gamma   90.00
#
_symmetry.space_group_name_H-M   'P 1'
#
loop_
_entity.id
_entity.type
_entity.pdbx_description
1 polymer ?
#
loop_
_entity_poly.entity_id
_entity_poly.type
_entity_poly.pdbx_seq_one_letter_code
_entity_poly.pdbx_strand_id
1 'polypeptide(L)'
;MKIRIEQVVDSLSRGPVLSRVLTVLFRVLAGVAVFLGLIISLALLGAVVDSLGYDAVEALGMLIALAVAVAYFFLAVKVLLYRAKCFPAHSGDVYPVISLSALALKASGELSALFASAWGLFAGIAIWFTGDFLPAVAFPDFIESIEISFFSGLLAVVAGQIYAVAVLLFFYLLAELLRLLTDIAAKK
;
A
#
# COMPACT_ATOMS: atom_id res chain seq x y z
N MET A 1 -35.03 15.48 -12.81
CA MET A 1 -33.84 14.80 -12.23
C MET A 1 -32.49 15.50 -12.53
N LYS A 2 -32.48 16.71 -13.13
CA LYS A 2 -31.24 17.48 -13.43
C LYS A 2 -30.79 18.39 -12.27
N ILE A 3 -31.74 19.04 -11.61
CA ILE A 3 -31.52 20.02 -10.52
C ILE A 3 -30.78 19.42 -9.31
N ARG A 4 -30.92 18.12 -9.08
CA ARG A 4 -30.32 17.43 -7.93
C ARG A 4 -28.82 17.17 -8.11
N ILE A 5 -28.31 17.15 -9.34
CA ILE A 5 -26.88 16.92 -9.63
C ILE A 5 -26.10 18.22 -9.49
N GLU A 6 -26.64 19.35 -9.96
CA GLU A 6 -26.02 20.68 -9.81
C GLU A 6 -25.87 21.06 -8.34
N GLN A 7 -26.88 20.81 -7.50
CA GLN A 7 -26.78 21.05 -6.06
C GLN A 7 -25.74 20.15 -5.36
N VAL A 8 -25.53 18.92 -5.85
CA VAL A 8 -24.51 18.02 -5.33
C VAL A 8 -23.12 18.49 -5.76
N VAL A 9 -22.94 18.93 -7.01
CA VAL A 9 -21.69 19.51 -7.53
C VAL A 9 -21.34 20.82 -6.82
N ASP A 10 -22.32 21.71 -6.59
CA ASP A 10 -22.13 22.92 -5.79
C ASP A 10 -21.90 22.61 -4.30
N SER A 11 -22.45 21.52 -3.77
CA SER A 11 -22.14 21.08 -2.40
C SER A 11 -20.77 20.42 -2.27
N LEU A 12 -20.26 19.79 -3.33
CA LEU A 12 -18.89 19.25 -3.40
C LEU A 12 -17.86 20.39 -3.39
N SER A 13 -18.21 21.58 -3.88
CA SER A 13 -17.40 22.79 -3.72
C SER A 13 -17.28 23.23 -2.25
N ARG A 14 -18.19 22.79 -1.38
CA ARG A 14 -18.18 23.07 0.06
C ARG A 14 -17.38 21.96 0.75
N GLY A 15 -16.12 22.26 1.03
CA GLY A 15 -15.14 21.41 1.74
C GLY A 15 -15.66 20.41 2.80
N PRO A 16 -16.68 20.74 3.62
CA PRO A 16 -17.23 19.81 4.60
C PRO A 16 -17.85 18.52 4.03
N VAL A 17 -18.50 18.57 2.86
CA VAL A 17 -19.14 17.38 2.26
C VAL A 17 -18.07 16.42 1.73
N LEU A 18 -17.11 16.94 0.97
CA LEU A 18 -16.01 16.15 0.42
C LEU A 18 -15.15 15.52 1.53
N SER A 19 -14.87 16.28 2.59
CA SER A 19 -14.15 15.78 3.76
C SER A 19 -14.86 14.60 4.43
N ARG A 20 -16.19 14.68 4.63
CA ARG A 20 -16.98 13.56 5.17
C ARG A 20 -16.95 12.34 4.26
N VAL A 21 -17.12 12.53 2.96
CA VAL A 21 -17.08 11.43 1.97
C VAL A 21 -15.72 10.73 2.01
N LEU A 22 -14.61 11.49 1.99
CA LEU A 22 -13.26 10.94 2.07
C LEU A 22 -12.99 10.23 3.41
N THR A 23 -13.41 10.79 4.53
CA THR A 23 -13.31 10.13 5.84
C THR A 23 -14.06 8.80 5.86
N VAL A 24 -15.30 8.76 5.34
CA VAL A 24 -16.09 7.52 5.27
C VAL A 24 -15.43 6.51 4.34
N LEU A 25 -15.03 6.94 3.14
CA LEU A 25 -14.35 6.09 2.16
C LEU A 25 -13.11 5.43 2.77
N PHE A 26 -12.25 6.19 3.44
CA PHE A 26 -11.04 5.68 4.06
C PHE A 26 -11.32 4.71 5.22
N ARG A 27 -12.38 4.95 6.00
CA ARG A 27 -12.81 4.01 7.06
C ARG A 27 -13.36 2.70 6.47
N VAL A 28 -14.12 2.78 5.39
CA VAL A 28 -14.62 1.60 4.68
C VAL A 28 -13.45 0.81 4.10
N LEU A 29 -12.51 1.48 3.43
CA LEU A 29 -11.29 0.84 2.92
C LEU A 29 -10.47 0.21 4.06
N ALA A 30 -10.39 0.84 5.22
CA ALA A 30 -9.72 0.26 6.38
C ALA A 30 -10.42 -1.02 6.86
N GLY A 31 -11.76 -1.01 6.92
CA GLY A 31 -12.54 -2.20 7.24
C GLY A 31 -12.30 -3.33 6.24
N VAL A 32 -12.37 -3.03 4.93
CA VAL A 32 -12.08 -3.99 3.86
C VAL A 32 -10.66 -4.55 3.98
N ALA A 33 -9.66 -3.70 4.26
CA ALA A 33 -8.28 -4.14 4.44
C ALA A 33 -8.09 -5.08 5.64
N VAL A 34 -8.85 -4.89 6.74
CA VAL A 34 -8.85 -5.83 7.87
C VAL A 34 -9.38 -7.20 7.45
N PHE A 35 -10.52 -7.25 6.75
CA PHE A 35 -11.09 -8.52 6.29
C PHE A 35 -10.20 -9.21 5.26
N LEU A 36 -9.66 -8.45 4.29
CA LEU A 36 -8.74 -8.99 3.30
C LEU A 36 -7.47 -9.54 3.95
N GLY A 37 -6.91 -8.80 4.92
CA GLY A 37 -5.76 -9.22 5.69
C GLY A 37 -6.01 -10.50 6.47
N LEU A 38 -7.17 -10.61 7.13
CA LEU A 38 -7.56 -11.83 7.83
C LEU A 38 -7.65 -13.04 6.88
N ILE A 39 -8.31 -12.89 5.73
CA ILE A 39 -8.45 -13.96 4.73
C ILE A 39 -7.08 -14.41 4.22
N ILE A 40 -6.22 -13.47 3.84
CA ILE A 40 -4.88 -13.77 3.31
C ILE A 40 -4.00 -14.40 4.38
N SER A 41 -4.03 -13.89 5.62
CA SER A 41 -3.26 -14.46 6.72
C SER A 41 -3.72 -15.88 7.07
N LEU A 42 -5.02 -16.17 7.03
CA LEU A 42 -5.52 -17.53 7.25
C LEU A 42 -5.13 -18.48 6.11
N ALA A 43 -5.16 -18.00 4.86
CA ALA A 43 -4.71 -18.80 3.71
C ALA A 43 -3.21 -19.13 3.80
N LEU A 44 -2.37 -18.14 4.13
CA LEU A 44 -0.93 -18.34 4.35
C LEU A 44 -0.66 -19.25 5.55
N LEU A 45 -1.42 -19.13 6.64
CA LEU A 45 -1.30 -20.02 7.79
C LEU A 45 -1.64 -21.47 7.42
N GLY A 46 -2.67 -21.69 6.61
CA GLY A 46 -2.99 -23.00 6.05
C GLY A 46 -1.82 -23.58 5.26
N ALA A 47 -1.24 -22.78 4.35
CA ALA A 47 -0.07 -23.18 3.57
C ALA A 47 1.14 -23.54 4.46
N VAL A 48 1.39 -22.78 5.54
CA VAL A 48 2.45 -23.11 6.52
C VAL A 48 2.22 -24.48 7.17
N VAL A 49 0.97 -24.78 7.56
CA VAL A 49 0.61 -26.06 8.19
C VAL A 49 0.77 -27.22 7.20
N ASP A 50 0.42 -27.02 5.95
CA ASP A 50 0.55 -28.04 4.91
C ASP A 50 2.04 -28.36 4.62
N SER A 51 2.91 -27.34 4.52
CA SER A 51 4.34 -27.56 4.25
C SER A 51 5.13 -28.08 5.46
N LEU A 52 4.67 -27.88 6.69
CA LEU A 52 5.31 -28.43 7.91
C LEU A 52 5.47 -29.96 7.86
N GLY A 53 4.60 -30.66 7.11
CA GLY A 53 4.67 -32.11 6.95
C GLY A 53 5.68 -32.61 5.91
N TYR A 54 6.21 -31.73 5.06
CA TYR A 54 7.01 -32.11 3.89
C TYR A 54 8.37 -31.38 3.82
N ASP A 55 8.40 -30.07 4.09
CA ASP A 55 9.61 -29.24 4.03
C ASP A 55 9.62 -28.14 5.11
N ALA A 56 10.51 -28.30 6.09
CA ALA A 56 10.66 -27.35 7.20
C ALA A 56 11.26 -26.00 6.75
N VAL A 57 12.04 -25.96 5.67
CA VAL A 57 12.65 -24.73 5.14
C VAL A 57 11.58 -23.88 4.46
N GLU A 58 10.77 -24.50 3.59
CA GLU A 58 9.65 -23.82 2.94
C GLU A 58 8.65 -23.29 3.97
N ALA A 59 8.30 -24.09 4.99
CA ALA A 59 7.41 -23.68 6.07
C ALA A 59 7.95 -22.46 6.85
N LEU A 60 9.26 -22.40 7.09
CA LEU A 60 9.89 -21.24 7.73
C LEU A 60 9.77 -19.98 6.86
N GLY A 61 10.02 -20.10 5.55
CA GLY A 61 9.86 -19.01 4.59
C GLY A 61 8.43 -18.47 4.57
N MET A 62 7.44 -19.35 4.51
CA MET A 62 6.03 -18.96 4.55
C MET A 62 5.62 -18.34 5.89
N LEU A 63 6.21 -18.77 7.00
CA LEU A 63 5.96 -18.16 8.32
C LEU A 63 6.50 -16.73 8.39
N ILE A 64 7.67 -16.46 7.81
CA ILE A 64 8.21 -15.10 7.68
C ILE A 64 7.32 -14.27 6.73
N ALA A 65 6.90 -14.82 5.60
CA ALA A 65 6.00 -14.16 4.66
C ALA A 65 4.65 -13.81 5.30
N LEU A 66 4.11 -14.70 6.15
CA LEU A 66 2.91 -14.44 6.95
C LEU A 66 3.12 -13.25 7.90
N ALA A 67 4.25 -13.19 8.60
CA ALA A 67 4.56 -12.06 9.47
C ALA A 67 4.63 -10.72 8.70
N VAL A 68 5.23 -10.73 7.51
CA VAL A 68 5.28 -9.56 6.61
C VAL A 68 3.88 -9.17 6.15
N ALA A 69 3.04 -10.13 5.74
CA ALA A 69 1.66 -9.87 5.32
C ALA A 69 0.83 -9.25 6.46
N VAL A 70 0.91 -9.81 7.68
CA VAL A 70 0.23 -9.26 8.85
C VAL A 70 0.70 -7.83 9.14
N ALA A 71 2.01 -7.58 9.11
CA ALA A 71 2.57 -6.26 9.31
C ALA A 71 2.09 -5.25 8.24
N TYR A 72 2.05 -5.67 6.96
CA TYR A 72 1.53 -4.88 5.86
C TYR A 72 0.08 -4.45 6.11
N PHE A 73 -0.83 -5.40 6.37
CA PHE A 73 -2.24 -5.07 6.60
C PHE A 73 -2.45 -4.21 7.84
N PHE A 74 -1.72 -4.49 8.92
CA PHE A 74 -1.75 -3.66 10.11
C PHE A 74 -1.36 -2.20 9.81
N LEU A 75 -0.26 -1.99 9.10
CA LEU A 75 0.20 -0.65 8.73
C LEU A 75 -0.74 0.03 7.73
N ALA A 76 -1.26 -0.70 6.74
CA ALA A 76 -2.22 -0.16 5.76
C ALA A 76 -3.48 0.37 6.46
N VAL A 77 -4.02 -0.40 7.41
CA VAL A 77 -5.17 0.00 8.22
C VAL A 77 -4.85 1.23 9.06
N LYS A 78 -3.65 1.28 9.68
CA LYS A 78 -3.21 2.45 10.46
C LYS A 78 -3.11 3.70 9.60
N VAL A 79 -2.53 3.61 8.40
CA VAL A 79 -2.45 4.71 7.43
C VAL A 79 -3.84 5.20 7.06
N LEU A 80 -4.74 4.29 6.67
CA LEU A 80 -6.11 4.63 6.29
C LEU A 80 -6.87 5.33 7.44
N LEU A 81 -6.81 4.78 8.65
CA LEU A 81 -7.49 5.35 9.82
C LEU A 81 -6.87 6.67 10.27
N TYR A 82 -5.55 6.82 10.17
CA TYR A 82 -4.86 8.08 10.48
C TYR A 82 -5.28 9.17 9.49
N ARG A 83 -5.20 8.89 8.19
CA ARG A 83 -5.58 9.84 7.13
C ARG A 83 -7.07 10.19 7.18
N ALA A 84 -7.94 9.23 7.54
CA ALA A 84 -9.37 9.48 7.76
C ALA A 84 -9.64 10.56 8.82
N LYS A 85 -8.79 10.64 9.88
CA LYS A 85 -8.89 11.66 10.94
C LYS A 85 -8.35 13.03 10.51
N CYS A 86 -7.50 13.10 9.50
CA CYS A 86 -6.91 14.34 9.01
C CYS A 86 -7.84 15.14 8.09
N PHE A 87 -8.76 14.48 7.36
CA PHE A 87 -9.65 15.18 6.42
C PHE A 87 -10.55 16.25 7.05
N PRO A 88 -11.15 16.07 8.24
CA PRO A 88 -11.98 17.11 8.87
C PRO A 88 -11.20 18.39 9.16
N ALA A 89 -9.93 18.26 9.56
CA ALA A 89 -9.06 19.40 9.88
C ALA A 89 -8.76 20.30 8.67
N HIS A 90 -8.77 19.74 7.46
CA HIS A 90 -8.45 20.47 6.21
C HIS A 90 -9.71 20.97 5.47
N SER A 91 -10.91 20.75 6.03
CA SER A 91 -12.18 21.12 5.41
C SER A 91 -12.48 22.63 5.47
N GLY A 92 -11.78 23.37 6.33
CA GLY A 92 -11.91 24.82 6.53
C GLY A 92 -10.89 25.67 5.77
N ASP A 93 -10.01 25.06 4.97
CA ASP A 93 -9.02 25.79 4.18
C ASP A 93 -9.69 26.66 3.10
N VAL A 94 -9.01 27.73 2.67
CA VAL A 94 -9.48 28.66 1.62
C VAL A 94 -9.80 27.94 0.32
N TYR A 95 -9.04 26.88 -0.01
CA TYR A 95 -9.26 25.99 -1.14
C TYR A 95 -9.40 24.54 -0.68
N PRO A 96 -10.56 24.15 -0.13
CA PRO A 96 -10.69 22.89 0.59
C PRO A 96 -10.60 21.68 -0.34
N VAL A 97 -11.07 21.79 -1.59
CA VAL A 97 -10.98 20.70 -2.57
C VAL A 97 -9.52 20.34 -2.87
N ILE A 98 -8.65 21.35 -3.04
CA ILE A 98 -7.25 21.12 -3.39
C ILE A 98 -6.48 20.57 -2.19
N SER A 99 -6.73 21.11 -0.99
CA SER A 99 -6.14 20.61 0.26
C SER A 99 -6.51 19.14 0.55
N LEU A 100 -7.80 18.80 0.40
CA LEU A 100 -8.29 17.43 0.57
C LEU A 100 -7.72 16.48 -0.50
N SER A 101 -7.60 16.94 -1.75
CA SER A 101 -7.02 16.15 -2.85
C SER A 101 -5.53 15.89 -2.62
N ALA A 102 -4.77 16.89 -2.17
CA ALA A 102 -3.37 16.73 -1.80
C ALA A 102 -3.19 15.72 -0.66
N LEU A 103 -4.09 15.74 0.35
CA LEU A 103 -4.06 14.78 1.44
C LEU A 103 -4.40 13.36 0.96
N ALA A 104 -5.37 13.20 0.04
CA ALA A 104 -5.71 11.92 -0.57
C ALA A 104 -4.56 11.36 -1.43
N LEU A 105 -3.83 12.21 -2.14
CA LEU A 105 -2.64 11.82 -2.90
C LEU A 105 -1.51 11.34 -1.99
N LYS A 106 -1.23 12.05 -0.88
CA LYS A 106 -0.24 11.61 0.11
C LYS A 106 -0.60 10.23 0.66
N ALA A 107 -1.87 10.02 0.98
CA ALA A 107 -2.32 8.72 1.48
C ALA A 107 -2.23 7.60 0.42
N SER A 108 -2.55 7.90 -0.83
CA SER A 108 -2.40 6.94 -1.93
C SER A 108 -0.93 6.55 -2.15
N GLY A 109 -0.02 7.53 -2.04
CA GLY A 109 1.42 7.31 -2.06
C GLY A 109 1.91 6.44 -0.91
N GLU A 110 1.47 6.70 0.32
CA GLU A 110 1.82 5.87 1.49
C GLU A 110 1.37 4.42 1.32
N LEU A 111 0.14 4.19 0.85
CA LEU A 111 -0.38 2.83 0.64
C LEU A 111 0.35 2.10 -0.49
N SER A 112 0.65 2.81 -1.58
CA SER A 112 1.36 2.24 -2.74
C SER A 112 2.81 1.92 -2.39
N ALA A 113 3.48 2.79 -1.63
CA ALA A 113 4.83 2.55 -1.13
C ALA A 113 4.87 1.39 -0.13
N LEU A 114 3.89 1.31 0.77
CA LEU A 114 3.75 0.19 1.70
C LEU A 114 3.55 -1.13 0.94
N PHE A 115 2.73 -1.13 -0.10
CA PHE A 115 2.50 -2.31 -0.95
C PHE A 115 3.79 -2.71 -1.68
N ALA A 116 4.47 -1.78 -2.33
CA ALA A 116 5.75 -2.03 -3.00
C ALA A 116 6.81 -2.60 -2.04
N SER A 117 6.91 -2.04 -0.83
CA SER A 117 7.85 -2.50 0.19
C SER A 117 7.54 -3.91 0.66
N ALA A 118 6.27 -4.19 0.99
CA ALA A 118 5.83 -5.51 1.43
C ALA A 118 5.97 -6.56 0.30
N TRP A 119 5.66 -6.19 -0.94
CA TRP A 119 5.82 -7.05 -2.10
C TRP A 119 7.29 -7.39 -2.37
N GLY A 120 8.19 -6.41 -2.28
CA GLY A 120 9.63 -6.66 -2.41
C GLY A 120 10.17 -7.60 -1.33
N LEU A 121 9.71 -7.44 -0.08
CA LEU A 121 10.04 -8.36 1.02
C LEU A 121 9.49 -9.76 0.76
N PHE A 122 8.22 -9.86 0.38
CA PHE A 122 7.58 -11.14 0.06
C PHE A 122 8.31 -11.86 -1.08
N ALA A 123 8.68 -11.14 -2.13
CA ALA A 123 9.42 -11.68 -3.27
C ALA A 123 10.82 -12.16 -2.88
N GLY A 124 11.56 -11.38 -2.08
CA GLY A 124 12.86 -11.80 -1.59
C GLY A 124 12.79 -13.06 -0.72
N ILE A 125 11.82 -13.12 0.18
CA ILE A 125 11.58 -14.30 1.03
C ILE A 125 11.20 -15.50 0.17
N ALA A 126 10.29 -15.35 -0.80
CA ALA A 126 9.93 -16.44 -1.71
C ALA A 126 11.19 -16.97 -2.41
N ILE A 127 11.97 -16.12 -3.07
CA ILE A 127 13.19 -16.54 -3.78
C ILE A 127 14.18 -17.28 -2.86
N TRP A 128 14.37 -16.82 -1.62
CA TRP A 128 15.30 -17.45 -0.68
C TRP A 128 14.84 -18.82 -0.18
N PHE A 129 13.54 -19.06 -0.07
CA PHE A 129 13.00 -20.26 0.58
C PHE A 129 12.37 -21.26 -0.40
N THR A 130 11.88 -20.81 -1.56
CA THR A 130 11.29 -21.67 -2.60
C THR A 130 12.18 -21.79 -3.83
N GLY A 131 13.20 -20.94 -3.97
CA GLY A 131 14.12 -20.94 -5.13
C GLY A 131 13.48 -20.49 -6.45
N ASP A 132 12.16 -20.27 -6.46
CA ASP A 132 11.37 -19.94 -7.64
C ASP A 132 10.32 -18.88 -7.29
N PHE A 133 10.18 -17.85 -8.12
CA PHE A 133 9.16 -16.82 -7.92
C PHE A 133 7.85 -17.14 -8.67
N LEU A 134 7.88 -18.05 -9.66
CA LEU A 134 6.78 -18.47 -10.57
C LEU A 134 7.25 -19.73 -11.35
N PRO A 135 6.38 -20.55 -11.98
CA PRO A 135 6.79 -21.83 -12.57
C PRO A 135 7.84 -21.66 -13.68
N ALA A 136 9.02 -22.23 -13.43
CA ALA A 136 10.00 -22.75 -14.38
C ALA A 136 10.45 -21.82 -15.52
N VAL A 137 11.57 -21.12 -15.29
CA VAL A 137 12.66 -21.15 -16.27
C VAL A 137 13.71 -22.11 -15.71
N ALA A 138 13.62 -23.36 -16.16
CA ALA A 138 14.51 -24.43 -15.72
C ALA A 138 15.97 -24.10 -16.07
N PHE A 139 16.82 -24.02 -15.05
CA PHE A 139 18.26 -24.17 -15.20
C PHE A 139 18.71 -25.43 -14.46
N PRO A 140 19.69 -26.20 -15.00
CA PRO A 140 20.02 -27.51 -14.48
C PRO A 140 20.72 -27.45 -13.12
N ASP A 141 20.50 -28.52 -12.37
CA ASP A 141 20.65 -28.65 -10.93
C ASP A 141 22.08 -28.68 -10.35
N PHE A 142 22.07 -28.29 -9.07
CA PHE A 142 22.89 -28.81 -7.98
C PHE A 142 24.34 -28.30 -7.88
N ILE A 143 24.55 -27.45 -6.87
CA ILE A 143 25.82 -27.08 -6.18
C ILE A 143 26.37 -25.65 -6.45
N GLU A 144 25.88 -24.89 -7.44
CA GLU A 144 26.24 -23.45 -7.64
C GLU A 144 25.12 -22.43 -7.28
N SER A 145 23.95 -22.89 -6.82
CA SER A 145 22.70 -22.10 -6.82
C SER A 145 22.40 -21.27 -5.55
N ILE A 146 23.11 -21.47 -4.45
CA ILE A 146 22.83 -20.74 -3.18
C ILE A 146 23.27 -19.27 -3.27
N GLU A 147 24.39 -18.98 -3.93
CA GLU A 147 24.87 -17.59 -4.06
C GLU A 147 23.96 -16.77 -4.99
N ILE A 148 23.55 -17.33 -6.14
CA ILE A 148 22.71 -16.63 -7.12
C ILE A 148 21.28 -16.42 -6.59
N SER A 149 20.71 -17.40 -5.88
CA SER A 149 19.37 -17.27 -5.27
C SER A 149 19.36 -16.27 -4.10
N PHE A 150 20.41 -16.24 -3.27
CA PHE A 150 20.50 -15.25 -2.20
C PHE A 150 20.62 -13.82 -2.76
N PHE A 151 21.51 -13.59 -3.72
CA PHE A 151 21.70 -12.28 -4.33
C PHE A 151 20.46 -11.80 -5.10
N SER A 152 19.75 -12.69 -5.80
CA SER A 152 18.52 -12.33 -6.52
C SER A 152 17.38 -11.98 -5.56
N GLY A 153 17.20 -12.72 -4.46
CA GLY A 153 16.25 -12.37 -3.41
C GLY A 153 16.60 -11.03 -2.74
N LEU A 154 17.89 -10.77 -2.46
CA LEU A 154 18.35 -9.49 -1.92
C LEU A 154 18.07 -8.34 -2.90
N LEU A 155 18.33 -8.55 -4.19
CA LEU A 155 18.05 -7.57 -5.24
C LEU A 155 16.56 -7.27 -5.35
N ALA A 156 15.69 -8.28 -5.22
CA ALA A 156 14.24 -8.09 -5.19
C ALA A 156 13.79 -7.23 -3.99
N VAL A 157 14.35 -7.48 -2.79
CA VAL A 157 14.08 -6.66 -1.60
C VAL A 157 14.52 -5.22 -1.84
N VAL A 158 15.77 -5.02 -2.25
CA VAL A 158 16.36 -3.68 -2.45
C VAL A 158 15.62 -2.91 -3.54
N ALA A 159 15.34 -3.54 -4.69
CA ALA A 159 14.58 -2.93 -5.77
C ALA A 159 13.16 -2.56 -5.31
N GLY A 160 12.50 -3.41 -4.53
CA GLY A 160 11.20 -3.12 -3.94
C GLY A 160 11.24 -1.90 -3.00
N GLN A 161 12.27 -1.77 -2.16
CA GLN A 161 12.43 -0.60 -1.28
C GLN A 161 12.75 0.68 -2.05
N ILE A 162 13.63 0.61 -3.06
CA ILE A 162 13.92 1.76 -3.93
C ILE A 162 12.65 2.22 -4.65
N TYR A 163 11.88 1.28 -5.19
CA TYR A 163 10.62 1.57 -5.85
C TYR A 163 9.59 2.16 -4.88
N ALA A 164 9.48 1.62 -3.66
CA ALA A 164 8.61 2.18 -2.62
C ALA A 164 8.95 3.64 -2.30
N VAL A 165 10.24 3.97 -2.15
CA VAL A 165 10.71 5.35 -1.93
C VAL A 165 10.39 6.24 -3.14
N ALA A 166 10.66 5.76 -4.35
CA ALA A 166 10.38 6.51 -5.58
C ALA A 166 8.88 6.84 -5.72
N VAL A 167 8.00 5.86 -5.46
CA VAL A 167 6.54 6.04 -5.46
C VAL A 167 6.12 7.05 -4.39
N LEU A 168 6.65 6.93 -3.17
CA LEU A 168 6.33 7.85 -2.08
C LEU A 168 6.72 9.29 -2.44
N LEU A 169 7.94 9.49 -2.95
CA LEU A 169 8.42 10.80 -3.40
C LEU A 169 7.55 11.37 -4.52
N PHE A 170 7.21 10.56 -5.53
CA PHE A 170 6.38 10.98 -6.65
C PHE A 170 5.01 11.51 -6.17
N PHE A 171 4.30 10.76 -5.32
CA PHE A 171 3.00 11.18 -4.81
C PHE A 171 3.08 12.39 -3.87
N TYR A 172 4.14 12.49 -3.06
CA TYR A 172 4.35 13.66 -2.21
C TYR A 172 4.65 14.91 -3.02
N LEU A 173 5.48 14.82 -4.06
CA LEU A 173 5.76 15.92 -4.98
C LEU A 173 4.49 16.35 -5.73
N LEU A 174 3.66 15.41 -6.17
CA LEU A 174 2.40 15.72 -6.82
C LEU A 174 1.41 16.43 -5.87
N ALA A 175 1.36 15.99 -4.61
CA ALA A 175 0.56 16.65 -3.58
C ALA A 175 1.08 18.06 -3.24
N GLU A 176 2.39 18.26 -3.28
CA GLU A 176 3.02 19.56 -3.04
C GLU A 176 2.80 20.51 -4.22
N LEU A 177 2.89 20.01 -5.46
CA LEU A 177 2.60 20.78 -6.67
C LEU A 177 1.16 21.34 -6.64
N LEU A 178 0.20 20.53 -6.19
CA LEU A 178 -1.19 20.97 -6.01
C LEU A 178 -1.32 22.10 -4.99
N ARG A 179 -0.56 22.06 -3.89
CA ARG A 179 -0.55 23.12 -2.87
C ARG A 179 0.14 24.39 -3.37
N LEU A 180 1.20 24.27 -4.17
CA LEU A 180 1.84 25.43 -4.78
C LEU A 180 0.90 26.17 -5.74
N LEU A 181 0.05 25.44 -6.48
CA LEU A 181 -0.96 26.05 -7.34
C LEU A 181 -1.95 26.91 -6.56
N THR A 182 -2.34 26.50 -5.35
CA THR A 182 -3.22 27.32 -4.49
C THR A 182 -2.52 28.57 -3.97
N ASP A 183 -1.26 28.46 -3.58
CA ASP A 183 -0.50 29.61 -3.07
C ASP A 183 -0.27 30.67 -4.16
N ILE A 184 -0.02 30.23 -5.39
CA ILE A 184 0.11 31.13 -6.55
C ILE A 184 -1.24 31.78 -6.87
N ALA A 185 -2.34 31.02 -6.81
CA ALA A 185 -3.68 31.54 -7.05
C ALA A 185 -4.15 32.52 -5.96
N ALA A 186 -3.73 32.32 -4.71
CA ALA A 186 -4.09 33.17 -3.57
C ALA A 186 -3.30 34.50 -3.52
N LYS A 187 -2.13 34.56 -4.16
CA LYS A 187 -1.29 35.78 -4.23
C LYS A 187 -1.66 36.71 -5.40
N LYS A 188 -2.59 36.31 -6.27
CA LYS A 188 -3.19 37.16 -7.31
C LYS A 188 -4.50 37.75 -6.81
#